data_AF-A0A949E9E4-F1
#
_entry.id   AF-A0A949E9E4-F1
#
_cell.length_a   1.000
_cell.length_b   1.000
_cell.length_c   1.000
_cell.angle_alpha   90.00
_cell.angle_beta   90.00
_cell.angle_gamma   90.00
#
_symmetry.space_group_name_H-M   'P 1'
#
loop_
_entity.id
_entity.type
_entity.pdbx_description
1 polymer ?
#
loop_
_entity_poly.entity_id
_entity_poly.type
_entity_poly.pdbx_seq_one_letter_code
_entity_poly.pdbx_strand_id
1 'polypeptide(L)'
;MKKKIIILGIAIIVILAVVYLLKTETMKVGVYFNNSRMDPEVSCNKVFPVERMVPKTQAIARVAIEELLKGPTETEKSQDFFTSINSGVKIQGLVIEEGVAKIDFDEQIEFQVGGSCKVSAIRSQIIETLKQFSTVESVIISVNGRTEDILQP
;
A
#
# COMPACT_ATOMS: atom_id res chain seq x y z
N MET A 1 -44.36 20.58 -23.15
CA MET A 1 -43.29 19.76 -23.77
C MET A 1 -41.91 20.42 -23.76
N LYS A 2 -41.75 21.70 -24.17
CA LYS A 2 -40.43 22.38 -24.25
C LYS A 2 -39.60 22.42 -22.94
N LYS A 3 -40.23 22.63 -21.77
CA LYS A 3 -39.51 22.64 -20.46
C LYS A 3 -38.89 21.29 -20.07
N LYS A 4 -39.50 20.16 -20.43
CA LYS A 4 -38.95 18.82 -20.13
C LYS A 4 -37.68 18.51 -20.95
N ILE A 5 -37.61 19.01 -22.18
CA ILE A 5 -36.46 18.83 -23.07
C ILE A 5 -35.25 19.64 -22.58
N ILE A 6 -35.48 20.87 -22.08
CA ILE A 6 -34.42 21.73 -21.53
C ILE A 6 -33.83 21.13 -20.25
N ILE A 7 -34.68 20.61 -19.34
CA ILE A 7 -34.23 19.99 -18.09
C ILE A 7 -33.43 18.71 -18.38
N LEU A 8 -33.86 17.90 -19.35
CA LEU A 8 -33.14 16.68 -19.76
C LEU A 8 -31.78 17.02 -20.40
N GLY A 9 -31.72 18.07 -21.23
CA GLY A 9 -30.46 18.55 -21.81
C GLY A 9 -29.46 19.05 -20.76
N ILE A 10 -29.91 19.81 -19.77
CA ILE A 10 -29.06 20.29 -18.67
C ILE A 10 -28.58 19.12 -17.81
N ALA A 11 -29.47 18.17 -17.47
CA ALA A 11 -29.09 16.99 -16.70
C ALA A 11 -28.04 16.13 -17.44
N ILE A 12 -28.19 15.94 -18.76
CA ILE A 12 -27.21 15.22 -19.58
C ILE A 12 -25.87 15.97 -19.63
N ILE A 13 -25.87 17.30 -19.79
CA ILE A 13 -24.63 18.10 -19.81
C ILE A 13 -23.93 18.05 -18.46
N VAL A 14 -24.67 18.12 -17.35
CA VAL A 14 -24.10 18.01 -15.99
C VAL A 14 -23.54 16.61 -15.78
N ILE A 15 -24.26 15.55 -16.16
CA ILE A 15 -23.77 14.17 -16.06
C ILE A 15 -22.51 13.99 -16.92
N LEU A 16 -22.50 14.50 -18.16
CA LEU A 16 -21.34 14.40 -19.04
C LEU A 16 -20.15 15.21 -18.51
N ALA A 17 -20.38 16.40 -17.95
CA ALA A 17 -19.34 17.22 -17.33
C ALA A 17 -18.79 16.56 -16.06
N VAL A 18 -19.65 15.96 -15.25
CA VAL A 18 -19.26 15.17 -14.07
C VAL A 18 -18.46 13.95 -14.49
N VAL A 19 -18.90 13.18 -15.49
CA VAL A 19 -18.15 12.02 -16.03
C VAL A 19 -16.81 12.46 -16.62
N TYR A 20 -16.76 13.61 -17.29
CA TYR A 20 -15.54 14.17 -17.84
C TYR A 20 -14.58 14.66 -16.73
N LEU A 21 -15.10 15.29 -15.69
CA LEU A 21 -14.36 15.71 -14.49
C LEU A 21 -13.88 14.52 -13.65
N LEU A 22 -14.62 13.41 -13.64
CA LEU A 22 -14.28 12.16 -12.96
C LEU A 22 -13.32 11.26 -13.76
N LYS A 23 -12.78 11.73 -14.89
CA LYS A 23 -11.75 11.00 -15.62
C LYS A 23 -10.43 11.10 -14.87
N THR A 24 -10.34 10.43 -13.74
CA THR A 24 -9.16 10.41 -12.88
C THR A 24 -8.07 9.64 -13.59
N GLU A 25 -6.99 10.33 -13.95
CA GLU A 25 -5.78 9.66 -14.43
C GLU A 25 -5.31 8.67 -13.37
N THR A 26 -4.87 7.50 -13.82
CA THR A 26 -4.33 6.45 -12.95
C THR A 26 -2.85 6.27 -13.21
N MET A 27 -2.13 5.75 -12.22
CA MET A 27 -0.75 5.33 -12.33
C MET A 27 -0.57 3.93 -11.73
N LYS A 28 0.53 3.27 -12.09
CA LYS A 28 0.94 1.99 -11.50
C LYS A 28 1.81 2.23 -10.28
N VAL A 29 1.66 1.36 -9.27
CA VAL A 29 2.55 1.28 -8.11
C VAL A 29 2.75 -0.18 -7.71
N GLY A 30 3.94 -0.54 -7.26
CA GLY A 30 4.20 -1.88 -6.74
C GLY A 30 3.79 -2.01 -5.27
N VAL A 31 3.30 -3.18 -4.88
CA VAL A 31 3.21 -3.62 -3.48
C VAL A 31 3.92 -4.95 -3.36
N TYR A 32 4.68 -5.15 -2.28
CA TYR A 32 5.59 -6.29 -2.18
C TYR A 32 5.09 -7.28 -1.14
N PHE A 33 4.88 -8.53 -1.55
CA PHE A 33 4.37 -9.62 -0.71
C PHE A 33 5.31 -10.82 -0.76
N ASN A 34 5.30 -11.66 0.29
CA ASN A 34 5.97 -12.96 0.21
C ASN A 34 5.22 -13.87 -0.78
N ASN A 35 5.91 -14.86 -1.35
CA ASN A 35 5.30 -15.83 -2.27
C ASN A 35 5.90 -17.23 -2.09
N SER A 36 5.07 -18.23 -1.73
CA SER A 36 5.55 -19.57 -1.39
C SER A 36 6.08 -20.36 -2.59
N ARG A 37 5.65 -20.03 -3.81
CA ARG A 37 6.08 -20.71 -5.03
C ARG A 37 7.37 -20.12 -5.61
N MET A 38 7.56 -18.81 -5.46
CA MET A 38 8.75 -18.10 -5.95
C MET A 38 9.92 -18.12 -4.95
N ASP A 39 9.66 -18.56 -3.71
CA ASP A 39 10.64 -18.70 -2.65
C ASP A 39 10.61 -20.10 -2.00
N PRO A 40 11.07 -21.14 -2.72
CA PRO A 40 11.02 -22.52 -2.24
C PRO A 40 11.94 -22.77 -1.03
N GLU A 41 12.91 -21.88 -0.78
CA GLU A 41 13.80 -21.93 0.39
C GLU A 41 13.13 -21.38 1.65
N VAL A 42 11.93 -20.79 1.52
CA VAL A 42 11.15 -20.18 2.63
C VAL A 42 11.97 -19.11 3.36
N SER A 43 12.63 -18.27 2.57
CA SER A 43 13.30 -17.07 3.03
C SER A 43 12.28 -16.06 3.55
N CYS A 44 12.19 -15.94 4.88
CA CYS A 44 11.23 -15.05 5.54
C CYS A 44 11.22 -13.61 5.01
N ASN A 45 12.34 -13.12 4.50
CA ASN A 45 12.55 -11.77 4.01
C ASN A 45 12.40 -11.60 2.49
N LYS A 46 12.14 -12.65 1.71
CA LYS A 46 12.03 -12.54 0.25
C LYS A 46 10.61 -12.16 -0.17
N VAL A 47 10.49 -11.01 -0.82
CA VAL A 47 9.21 -10.45 -1.27
C VAL A 47 9.26 -10.14 -2.77
N PHE A 48 8.09 -10.13 -3.40
CA PHE A 48 7.95 -9.96 -4.85
C PHE A 48 6.85 -8.92 -5.13
N PRO A 49 7.03 -8.10 -6.18
CA PRO A 49 6.10 -7.03 -6.50
C PRO A 49 4.81 -7.56 -7.12
N VAL A 50 3.70 -6.92 -6.78
CA VAL A 50 2.43 -6.99 -7.47
C VAL A 50 2.02 -5.56 -7.84
N GLU A 51 1.60 -5.34 -9.09
CA GLU A 51 1.19 -4.00 -9.53
C GLU A 51 -0.24 -3.66 -9.05
N ARG A 52 -0.42 -2.39 -8.68
CA ARG A 52 -1.70 -1.77 -8.34
C ARG A 52 -1.95 -0.59 -9.27
N MET A 53 -3.18 -0.46 -9.74
CA MET A 53 -3.65 0.73 -10.45
C MET A 53 -4.30 1.66 -9.42
N VAL A 54 -3.71 2.84 -9.24
CA VAL A 54 -4.17 3.82 -8.25
C VAL A 54 -4.41 5.18 -8.91
N PRO A 55 -5.30 6.03 -8.35
CA PRO A 55 -5.42 7.41 -8.81
C PRO A 55 -4.07 8.13 -8.78
N LYS A 56 -3.78 8.90 -9.82
CA LYS A 56 -2.54 9.68 -9.91
C LYS A 56 -2.49 10.67 -8.75
N THR A 57 -1.40 10.65 -8.00
CA THR A 57 -1.21 11.47 -6.80
C THR A 57 0.26 11.79 -6.58
N GLN A 58 0.54 12.90 -5.90
CA GLN A 58 1.87 13.22 -5.40
C GLN A 58 2.24 12.40 -4.16
N ALA A 59 1.25 11.89 -3.41
CA ALA A 59 1.45 11.09 -2.21
C ALA A 59 1.59 9.58 -2.50
N ILE A 60 2.26 9.22 -3.60
CA ILE A 60 2.26 7.85 -4.12
C ILE A 60 2.86 6.83 -3.14
N ALA A 61 3.86 7.22 -2.35
CA ALA A 61 4.45 6.35 -1.34
C ALA A 61 3.46 5.97 -0.23
N ARG A 62 2.60 6.92 0.19
CA ARG A 62 1.55 6.63 1.16
C ARG A 62 0.53 5.66 0.58
N VAL A 63 0.08 5.92 -0.65
CA VAL A 63 -0.88 5.07 -1.35
C VAL A 63 -0.31 3.66 -1.55
N ALA A 64 0.98 3.50 -1.87
CA ALA A 64 1.62 2.20 -1.99
C ALA A 64 1.49 1.38 -0.71
N ILE A 65 1.75 1.99 0.46
CA ILE A 65 1.62 1.29 1.74
C ILE A 65 0.15 1.04 2.09
N GLU A 66 -0.76 1.98 1.81
CA GLU A 66 -2.19 1.74 1.99
C GLU A 66 -2.69 0.54 1.15
N GLU A 67 -2.21 0.40 -0.10
CA GLU A 67 -2.49 -0.78 -0.92
C GLU A 67 -1.83 -2.05 -0.38
N LEU A 68 -0.62 -1.97 0.18
CA LEU A 68 0.06 -3.10 0.83
C LEU A 68 -0.75 -3.59 2.04
N LEU A 69 -1.26 -2.68 2.87
CA LEU A 69 -2.03 -2.99 4.08
C LEU A 69 -3.40 -3.61 3.79
N LYS A 70 -3.94 -3.46 2.57
CA LYS A 70 -5.12 -4.22 2.13
C LYS A 70 -4.83 -5.71 1.96
N GLY A 71 -3.56 -6.08 1.82
CA GLY A 71 -3.10 -7.44 1.59
C GLY A 71 -3.30 -7.92 0.14
N PRO A 72 -2.94 -9.19 -0.14
CA PRO A 72 -3.12 -9.78 -1.45
C PRO A 72 -4.59 -9.97 -1.80
N THR A 73 -4.93 -9.77 -3.08
CA THR A 73 -6.26 -10.10 -3.61
C THR A 73 -6.48 -11.61 -3.68
N GLU A 74 -7.72 -12.08 -3.84
CA GLU A 74 -7.99 -13.52 -4.00
C GLU A 74 -7.28 -14.12 -5.22
N THR A 75 -7.13 -13.34 -6.30
CA THR A 75 -6.36 -13.75 -7.48
C THR A 75 -4.88 -13.91 -7.15
N GLU A 76 -4.29 -13.01 -6.37
CA GLU A 76 -2.88 -13.12 -5.96
C GLU A 76 -2.65 -14.26 -4.97
N LYS A 77 -3.58 -14.49 -4.04
CA LYS A 77 -3.54 -15.65 -3.14
C LYS A 77 -3.55 -16.96 -3.94
N SER A 78 -4.33 -17.04 -5.01
CA SER A 78 -4.31 -18.20 -5.93
C SER A 78 -2.98 -18.38 -6.69
N GLN A 79 -2.13 -17.36 -6.67
CA GLN A 79 -0.76 -17.37 -7.21
C GLN A 79 0.31 -17.51 -6.13
N ASP A 80 -0.09 -17.92 -4.91
CA ASP A 80 0.73 -18.17 -3.73
C ASP A 80 1.31 -16.92 -3.04
N PHE A 81 0.76 -15.74 -3.31
CA PHE A 81 1.12 -14.54 -2.57
C PHE A 81 0.42 -14.50 -1.20
N PHE A 82 1.16 -14.08 -0.18
CA PHE A 82 0.64 -13.92 1.18
C PHE A 82 1.29 -12.74 1.90
N THR A 83 0.64 -12.29 2.97
CA THR A 83 1.18 -11.24 3.85
C THR A 83 1.25 -11.72 5.29
N SER A 84 2.23 -11.20 6.02
CA SER A 84 2.39 -11.39 7.47
C SER A 84 1.90 -10.19 8.25
N ILE A 85 1.50 -9.10 7.57
CA ILE A 85 1.00 -7.87 8.17
C ILE A 85 -0.43 -8.11 8.66
N ASN A 86 -0.71 -7.68 9.88
CA ASN A 86 -2.04 -7.79 10.45
C ASN A 86 -3.04 -6.92 9.68
N SER A 87 -4.28 -7.40 9.56
CA SER A 87 -5.38 -6.58 9.07
C SER A 87 -5.66 -5.41 10.03
N GLY A 88 -6.07 -4.27 9.48
CA GLY A 88 -6.53 -3.12 10.27
C GLY A 88 -5.43 -2.21 10.79
N VAL A 89 -4.16 -2.48 10.47
CA VAL A 89 -3.03 -1.57 10.72
C VAL A 89 -3.29 -0.22 10.07
N LYS A 90 -2.93 0.86 10.76
CA LYS A 90 -3.08 2.23 10.28
C LYS A 90 -1.73 2.93 10.19
N ILE A 91 -1.58 3.74 9.15
CA ILE A 91 -0.47 4.69 9.02
C ILE A 91 -0.81 5.94 9.82
N GLN A 92 -0.03 6.20 10.86
CA GLN A 92 -0.12 7.44 11.63
C GLN A 92 0.69 8.57 10.97
N GLY A 93 1.85 8.24 10.40
CA GLY A 93 2.72 9.20 9.74
C GLY A 93 3.54 8.58 8.62
N LEU A 94 3.81 9.36 7.58
CA LEU A 94 4.82 9.03 6.57
C LEU A 94 5.47 10.33 6.08
N VAL A 95 6.77 10.43 6.27
CA VAL A 95 7.60 11.56 5.81
C VAL A 95 8.81 10.99 5.09
N ILE A 96 9.19 11.61 3.96
CA ILE A 96 10.40 11.27 3.22
C ILE A 96 11.26 12.52 3.13
N GLU A 97 12.41 12.48 3.80
CA GLU A 97 13.36 13.59 3.88
C GLU A 97 14.77 13.03 3.75
N GLU A 98 15.60 13.68 2.93
CA GLU A 98 17.03 13.32 2.77
C GLU A 98 17.25 11.82 2.44
N GLY A 99 16.40 11.23 1.61
CA GLY A 99 16.51 9.82 1.24
C GLY A 99 15.95 8.83 2.27
N VAL A 100 15.45 9.28 3.41
CA VAL A 100 14.95 8.42 4.49
C VAL A 100 13.42 8.49 4.57
N ALA A 101 12.75 7.36 4.33
CA ALA A 101 11.32 7.24 4.59
C ALA A 101 11.07 6.86 6.06
N LYS A 102 10.50 7.77 6.84
CA LYS A 102 10.08 7.55 8.22
C LYS A 102 8.58 7.25 8.23
N ILE A 103 8.22 6.01 8.53
CA ILE A 103 6.83 5.54 8.56
C ILE A 103 6.44 5.12 9.97
N ASP A 104 5.33 5.67 10.47
CA ASP A 104 4.77 5.38 11.78
C ASP A 104 3.43 4.66 11.64
N PHE A 105 3.29 3.54 12.34
CA PHE A 105 2.07 2.74 12.40
C PHE A 105 1.45 2.77 13.81
N ASP A 106 0.19 2.34 13.91
CA ASP A 106 -0.44 2.04 15.20
C ASP A 106 0.01 0.66 15.73
N GLU A 107 -0.29 0.37 17.00
CA GLU A 107 0.11 -0.86 17.70
C GLU A 107 -0.44 -2.13 17.07
N GLN A 108 -1.45 -2.03 16.20
CA GLN A 108 -2.03 -3.16 15.50
C GLN A 108 -1.00 -3.93 14.66
N ILE A 109 0.07 -3.26 14.22
CA ILE A 109 1.14 -3.92 13.44
C ILE A 109 1.94 -4.93 14.28
N GLU A 110 1.91 -4.80 15.60
CA GLU A 110 2.62 -5.67 16.55
C GLU A 110 1.70 -6.69 17.22
N PHE A 111 0.38 -6.52 17.08
CA PHE A 111 -0.60 -7.37 17.75
C PHE A 111 -0.42 -8.85 17.40
N GLN A 112 -0.10 -9.68 18.40
CA GLN A 112 0.13 -11.12 18.21
C GLN A 112 1.17 -11.43 17.11
N VAL A 113 2.17 -10.55 16.97
CA VAL A 113 3.35 -10.80 16.14
C VAL A 113 4.44 -11.37 17.03
N GLY A 114 4.93 -12.54 16.65
CA GLY A 114 6.07 -13.18 17.29
C GLY A 114 6.82 -14.03 16.29
N GLY A 115 8.08 -14.31 16.59
CA GLY A 115 8.98 -15.09 15.76
C GLY A 115 9.70 -14.25 14.70
N SER A 116 11.03 -14.39 14.71
CA SER A 116 11.98 -13.76 13.78
C SER A 116 11.54 -13.77 12.31
N CYS A 117 10.93 -14.87 11.85
CA CYS A 117 10.48 -15.02 10.48
C CYS A 117 9.32 -14.07 10.13
N LYS A 118 8.27 -14.05 10.96
CA LYS A 118 7.08 -13.21 10.72
C LYS A 118 7.46 -11.73 10.79
N VAL A 119 8.31 -11.38 11.75
CA VAL A 119 8.88 -10.04 11.90
C VAL A 119 9.68 -9.62 10.66
N SER A 120 10.59 -10.48 10.19
CA SER A 120 11.39 -10.20 9.00
C SER A 120 10.52 -10.05 7.74
N ALA A 121 9.47 -10.86 7.62
CA ALA A 121 8.49 -10.78 6.53
C ALA A 121 7.74 -9.44 6.52
N ILE A 122 7.21 -9.01 7.67
CA ILE A 122 6.52 -7.72 7.81
C ILE A 122 7.45 -6.57 7.40
N ARG A 123 8.66 -6.55 7.96
CA ARG A 123 9.64 -5.50 7.66
C ARG A 123 10.00 -5.47 6.18
N SER A 124 10.25 -6.62 5.57
CA SER A 124 10.65 -6.70 4.15
C SER A 124 9.54 -6.22 3.21
N GLN A 125 8.28 -6.55 3.49
CA GLN A 125 7.13 -6.07 2.70
C GLN A 125 7.03 -4.53 2.72
N ILE A 126 7.20 -3.91 3.89
CA ILE A 126 7.15 -2.45 4.06
C ILE A 126 8.35 -1.79 3.40
N ILE A 127 9.54 -2.30 3.67
CA ILE A 127 10.81 -1.73 3.20
C ILE A 127 10.89 -1.77 1.68
N GLU A 128 10.64 -2.91 1.05
CA GLU A 128 10.74 -3.04 -0.41
C GLU A 128 9.63 -2.26 -1.12
N THR A 129 8.44 -2.14 -0.52
CA THR A 129 7.38 -1.27 -1.04
C THR A 129 7.79 0.21 -1.01
N LEU A 130 8.52 0.69 0.00
CA LEU A 130 8.99 2.08 0.03
C LEU A 130 10.26 2.30 -0.83
N LYS A 131 11.18 1.34 -0.86
CA LYS A 131 12.43 1.41 -1.61
C LYS A 131 12.24 1.31 -3.13
N GLN A 132 11.05 0.97 -3.62
CA GLN A 132 10.74 1.05 -5.06
C GLN A 132 10.89 2.48 -5.60
N PHE A 133 10.73 3.50 -4.74
CA PHE A 133 10.88 4.90 -5.13
C PHE A 133 12.35 5.28 -5.05
N SER A 134 12.92 5.76 -6.17
CA SER A 134 14.36 6.08 -6.27
C SER A 134 14.84 7.17 -5.32
N THR A 135 13.92 7.95 -4.73
CA THR A 135 14.21 8.95 -3.70
C THR A 135 14.27 8.37 -2.29
N VAL A 136 14.04 7.06 -2.10
CA VAL A 136 14.07 6.37 -0.81
C VAL A 136 15.26 5.42 -0.78
N GLU A 137 16.29 5.80 -0.04
CA GLU A 137 17.51 5.03 0.17
C GLU A 137 17.37 4.09 1.37
N SER A 138 16.70 4.55 2.42
CA SER A 138 16.48 3.80 3.66
C SER A 138 15.09 4.05 4.26
N VAL A 139 14.67 3.15 5.14
CA VAL A 139 13.35 3.16 5.78
C VAL A 139 13.51 2.99 7.28
N ILE A 140 12.87 3.89 8.04
CA ILE A 140 12.72 3.79 9.49
C ILE A 140 11.25 3.51 9.79
N ILE A 141 10.99 2.40 10.47
CA ILE A 141 9.65 2.00 10.91
C ILE A 141 9.51 2.34 12.39
N SER A 142 8.42 2.98 12.76
CA SER A 142 8.04 3.25 14.14
C SER A 142 6.63 2.80 14.45
N VAL A 143 6.34 2.59 15.73
CA VAL A 143 5.00 2.24 16.24
C VAL A 143 4.66 3.19 17.38
N ASN A 144 3.61 4.00 17.19
CA ASN A 144 3.24 5.06 18.13
C ASN A 144 4.44 5.96 18.50
N GLY A 145 5.26 6.30 17.51
CA GLY A 145 6.48 7.11 17.66
C GLY A 145 7.69 6.37 18.27
N ARG A 146 7.56 5.10 18.65
CA ARG A 146 8.69 4.30 19.15
C ARG A 146 9.45 3.65 18.01
N THR A 147 10.78 3.71 18.03
CA THR A 147 11.66 3.00 17.08
C THR A 147 12.37 1.81 17.72
N GLU A 148 12.58 1.87 19.03
CA GLU A 148 13.21 0.80 19.80
C GLU A 148 12.17 -0.25 20.20
N ASP A 149 12.62 -1.50 20.26
CA ASP A 149 11.80 -2.64 20.65
C ASP A 149 10.51 -2.83 19.84
N ILE A 150 10.49 -2.32 18.61
CA ILE A 150 9.40 -2.53 17.65
C ILE A 150 9.73 -3.66 16.70
N LEU A 151 8.75 -4.53 16.44
CA LEU A 151 8.90 -5.68 15.53
C LEU A 151 10.25 -6.41 15.76
N GLN A 152 10.51 -6.82 17.00
CA GLN A 152 11.71 -7.58 17.37
C GLN A 152 11.48 -9.09 17.18
N PRO A 153 12.51 -9.83 16.69
CA PRO A 153 12.52 -11.28 16.59
C PRO A 153 12.16 -12.05 17.87
#